data_AF-A0A2V5XS04-F1
#
_entry.id   AF-A0A2V5XS04-F1
#
_cell.length_a   1.000
_cell.length_b   1.000
_cell.length_c   1.000
_cell.angle_alpha   90.00
_cell.angle_beta   90.00
_cell.angle_gamma   90.00
#
_symmetry.space_group_name_H-M   'P 1'
#
loop_
_entity.id
_entity.type
_entity.pdbx_description
1 polymer ?
#
loop_
_entity_poly.entity_id
_entity_poly.type
_entity_poly.pdbx_seq_one_letter_code
_entity_poly.pdbx_strand_id
1 'polypeptide(L)'
;MCSVLGMVLLVCANALDNADGQLARLTHQESREGRIIDSVADHLVSVSIYVHLTLRYLVEGSSPAVCLLALAAGISHALQGAAADYYRTAYLYFATNRSPMELDSSSVLRSNFRELRWPHDPWHKFLLALYLNFTRQQEVLSPNLKNLRDTAAGLFRGEIPSWFRTRYRSLVSPMLRWWRLLMTNTRMLVLFALLFIGQPVWYFWFELIPLNLLFVYLIVRQENMSKLLLDLVTTRRDSA
;
A
#
# COMPACT_ATOMS: atom_id res chain seq x y z
N MET A 1 -19.58 -25.96 -1.29
CA MET A 1 -18.50 -26.51 -2.13
C MET A 1 -17.75 -25.42 -2.90
N CYS A 2 -18.42 -24.51 -3.62
CA CYS A 2 -17.77 -23.43 -4.37
C CYS A 2 -16.91 -22.48 -3.51
N SER A 3 -17.32 -22.16 -2.27
CA SER A 3 -16.55 -21.25 -1.41
C SER A 3 -15.20 -21.83 -0.97
N VAL A 4 -15.12 -23.14 -0.71
CA VAL A 4 -13.87 -23.79 -0.27
C VAL A 4 -12.85 -23.85 -1.41
N LEU A 5 -13.30 -24.18 -2.63
CA LEU A 5 -12.42 -24.15 -3.80
C LEU A 5 -11.90 -22.72 -4.07
N GLY A 6 -12.76 -21.72 -3.95
CA GLY A 6 -12.35 -20.31 -4.06
C GLY A 6 -11.32 -19.89 -3.01
N MET A 7 -11.48 -20.33 -1.76
CA MET A 7 -10.49 -20.09 -0.70
C MET A 7 -9.14 -20.75 -1.01
N VAL A 8 -9.14 -22.00 -1.45
CA VAL A 8 -7.91 -22.73 -1.81
C VAL A 8 -7.19 -22.01 -2.96
N LEU A 9 -7.92 -21.62 -4.01
CA LEU A 9 -7.35 -20.87 -5.12
C LEU A 9 -6.78 -19.51 -4.67
N LEU A 10 -7.46 -18.81 -3.77
CA LEU A 10 -6.97 -17.54 -3.22
C LEU A 10 -5.68 -17.72 -2.40
N VAL A 11 -5.59 -18.79 -1.60
CA VAL A 11 -4.36 -19.14 -0.87
C VAL A 11 -3.22 -19.45 -1.83
N CYS A 12 -3.48 -20.25 -2.87
CA CYS A 12 -2.49 -20.56 -3.89
C CYS A 12 -2.01 -19.31 -4.62
N ALA A 13 -2.93 -18.43 -5.02
CA ALA A 13 -2.60 -17.17 -5.68
C ALA A 13 -1.70 -16.30 -4.79
N ASN A 14 -2.09 -16.08 -3.53
CA ASN A 14 -1.28 -15.30 -2.59
C ASN A 14 0.08 -15.96 -2.29
N ALA A 15 0.17 -17.29 -2.28
CA ALA A 15 1.45 -17.97 -2.08
C ALA A 15 2.40 -17.76 -3.27
N LEU A 16 1.88 -17.82 -4.50
CA LEU A 16 2.64 -17.58 -5.72
C LEU A 16 3.12 -16.12 -5.82
N ASP A 17 2.25 -15.18 -5.48
CA ASP A 17 2.51 -13.73 -5.43
C ASP A 17 3.54 -13.30 -4.35
N ASN A 18 3.63 -14.07 -3.26
CA ASN A 18 4.73 -13.85 -2.31
C ASN A 18 6.05 -14.45 -2.83
N ALA A 19 5.99 -15.46 -3.69
CA ALA A 19 7.15 -16.19 -4.17
C ALA A 19 7.85 -15.50 -5.33
N ASP A 20 7.12 -14.96 -6.31
CA ASP A 20 7.67 -14.19 -7.43
C ASP A 20 8.34 -12.89 -6.97
N GLY A 21 7.74 -12.15 -6.04
CA GLY A 21 8.35 -10.95 -5.46
C GLY A 21 9.61 -11.26 -4.65
N GLN A 22 9.67 -12.43 -3.98
CA GLN A 22 10.91 -12.88 -3.33
C GLN A 22 11.96 -13.32 -4.34
N LEU A 23 11.56 -14.01 -5.40
CA LEU A 23 12.45 -14.44 -6.46
C LEU A 23 13.08 -13.24 -7.17
N ALA A 24 12.30 -12.22 -7.53
CA ALA A 24 12.80 -10.99 -8.18
C ALA A 24 13.85 -10.27 -7.32
N ARG A 25 13.64 -10.21 -5.99
CA ARG A 25 14.61 -9.65 -5.03
C ARG A 25 15.90 -10.45 -4.96
N LEU A 26 15.80 -11.78 -4.98
CA LEU A 26 16.96 -12.68 -4.93
C LEU A 26 17.75 -12.67 -6.23
N THR A 27 17.09 -12.46 -7.37
CA THR A 27 17.71 -12.42 -8.70
C THR A 27 18.13 -11.02 -9.14
N HIS A 28 17.86 -9.99 -8.33
CA HIS A 28 18.09 -8.57 -8.68
C HIS A 28 17.39 -8.13 -9.98
N GLN A 29 16.24 -8.73 -10.31
CA GLN A 29 15.43 -8.42 -11.51
C GLN A 29 14.24 -7.50 -11.19
N GLU A 30 14.32 -6.73 -10.12
CA GLU A 30 13.28 -5.77 -9.75
C GLU A 30 13.19 -4.65 -10.80
N SER A 31 11.99 -4.40 -11.32
CA SER A 31 11.73 -3.32 -12.26
C SER A 31 10.56 -2.47 -11.80
N ARG A 32 10.57 -1.19 -12.19
CA ARG A 32 9.48 -0.26 -11.87
C ARG A 32 8.16 -0.70 -12.51
N GLU A 33 8.18 -1.18 -13.75
CA GLU A 33 6.99 -1.69 -14.43
C GLU A 33 6.44 -2.95 -13.75
N GLY A 34 7.32 -3.88 -13.37
CA GLY A 34 6.94 -5.07 -12.62
C GLY A 34 6.19 -4.72 -11.34
N ARG A 35 6.69 -3.74 -10.57
CA ARG A 35 6.01 -3.26 -9.34
C ARG A 35 4.64 -2.64 -9.61
N ILE A 36 4.48 -1.92 -10.71
CA ILE A 36 3.19 -1.33 -11.08
C ILE A 36 2.19 -2.45 -11.39
N ILE A 37 2.61 -3.44 -12.18
CA ILE A 37 1.78 -4.57 -12.56
C ILE A 37 1.39 -5.40 -11.33
N ASP A 38 2.35 -5.69 -10.46
CA ASP A 38 2.17 -6.36 -9.16
C ASP A 38 1.10 -5.65 -8.32
N SER A 39 1.26 -4.35 -8.11
CA SER A 39 0.30 -3.53 -7.37
C SER A 39 -1.09 -3.52 -8.01
N VAL A 40 -1.19 -3.47 -9.34
CA VAL A 40 -2.47 -3.52 -10.05
C VAL A 40 -3.14 -4.88 -9.92
N ALA A 41 -2.38 -5.97 -10.04
CA ALA A 41 -2.87 -7.33 -9.87
C ALA A 41 -3.46 -7.54 -8.47
N ASP A 42 -2.76 -7.08 -7.43
CA ASP A 42 -3.21 -7.10 -6.04
C ASP A 42 -4.58 -6.41 -5.85
N HIS A 43 -4.73 -5.22 -6.44
CA HIS A 43 -6.00 -4.49 -6.37
C HIS A 43 -7.11 -5.20 -7.14
N LEU A 44 -6.82 -5.84 -8.27
CA LEU A 44 -7.81 -6.59 -9.04
C LEU A 44 -8.32 -7.82 -8.29
N VAL A 45 -7.43 -8.54 -7.59
CA VAL A 45 -7.84 -9.66 -6.72
C VAL A 45 -8.77 -9.16 -5.62
N SER A 46 -8.43 -8.04 -4.98
CA SER A 46 -9.26 -7.42 -3.95
C SER A 46 -10.62 -6.98 -4.50
N VAL A 47 -10.66 -6.29 -5.65
CA VAL A 47 -11.91 -5.91 -6.32
C VAL A 47 -12.75 -7.13 -6.64
N SER A 48 -12.15 -8.20 -7.16
CA SER A 48 -12.84 -9.45 -7.46
C SER A 48 -13.53 -10.03 -6.23
N ILE A 49 -12.85 -10.08 -5.08
CA ILE A 49 -13.44 -10.55 -3.81
C ILE A 49 -14.67 -9.71 -3.45
N TYR A 50 -14.54 -8.38 -3.48
CA TYR A 50 -15.62 -7.48 -3.09
C TYR A 50 -16.83 -7.58 -4.03
N VAL A 51 -16.59 -7.66 -5.34
CA VAL A 51 -17.64 -7.83 -6.34
C VAL A 51 -18.39 -9.16 -6.14
N HIS A 52 -17.68 -10.28 -6.01
CA HIS A 52 -18.32 -11.59 -5.86
C HIS A 52 -19.08 -11.73 -4.54
N LEU A 53 -18.54 -11.17 -3.44
CA LEU A 53 -19.27 -11.13 -2.16
C LEU A 53 -20.55 -10.30 -2.27
N THR A 54 -20.48 -9.14 -2.92
CA THR A 54 -21.64 -8.26 -3.11
C THR A 54 -22.70 -8.91 -3.98
N LEU A 55 -22.30 -9.47 -5.13
CA LEU A 55 -23.21 -10.16 -6.05
C LEU A 55 -23.92 -11.33 -5.38
N ARG A 56 -23.22 -12.11 -4.56
CA ARG A 56 -23.83 -13.18 -3.77
C ARG A 56 -24.98 -12.65 -2.91
N TYR A 57 -24.76 -11.56 -2.17
CA TYR A 57 -25.81 -10.97 -1.33
C TYR A 57 -27.00 -10.42 -2.13
N LEU A 58 -26.75 -9.82 -3.28
CA LEU A 58 -27.81 -9.33 -4.16
C LEU A 58 -28.67 -10.47 -4.71
N VAL A 59 -28.04 -11.58 -5.13
CA VAL A 59 -28.75 -12.78 -5.62
C VAL A 59 -29.55 -13.45 -4.50
N GLU A 60 -29.06 -13.43 -3.26
CA GLU A 60 -29.76 -13.93 -2.08
C GLU A 60 -30.93 -13.01 -1.64
N GLY A 61 -31.20 -11.92 -2.36
CA GLY A 61 -32.35 -11.03 -2.11
C GLY A 61 -32.09 -9.95 -1.05
N SER A 62 -30.83 -9.70 -0.69
CA SER A 62 -30.48 -8.64 0.26
C SER A 62 -30.72 -7.24 -0.31
N SER A 63 -30.83 -6.25 0.57
CA SER A 63 -30.98 -4.85 0.18
C SER A 63 -29.83 -4.40 -0.74
N PRO A 64 -30.13 -3.64 -1.83
CA PRO A 64 -29.11 -3.03 -2.68
C PRO A 64 -28.13 -2.10 -1.94
N ALA A 65 -28.46 -1.69 -0.71
CA ALA A 65 -27.56 -0.92 0.16
C ALA A 65 -26.21 -1.64 0.42
N VAL A 66 -26.15 -2.97 0.29
CA VAL A 66 -24.90 -3.74 0.38
C VAL A 66 -23.88 -3.28 -0.68
N CYS A 67 -24.31 -2.79 -1.83
CA CYS A 67 -23.41 -2.21 -2.84
C CYS A 67 -22.66 -0.98 -2.33
N LEU A 68 -23.36 -0.08 -1.61
CA LEU A 68 -22.74 1.10 -1.03
C LEU A 68 -21.77 0.73 0.08
N LEU A 69 -22.14 -0.24 0.91
CA LEU A 69 -21.27 -0.78 1.96
C LEU A 69 -19.99 -1.41 1.38
N ALA A 70 -20.14 -2.24 0.35
CA ALA A 70 -19.01 -2.86 -0.32
C ALA A 70 -18.12 -1.85 -1.04
N LEU A 71 -18.71 -0.84 -1.70
CA LEU A 71 -17.96 0.23 -2.35
C LEU A 71 -17.15 1.04 -1.33
N ALA A 72 -17.77 1.44 -0.22
CA ALA A 72 -17.09 2.17 0.85
C ALA A 72 -15.94 1.34 1.44
N ALA A 73 -16.19 0.06 1.72
CA ALA A 73 -15.18 -0.86 2.23
C ALA A 73 -14.03 -1.07 1.22
N GLY A 74 -14.34 -1.19 -0.08
CA GLY A 74 -13.33 -1.36 -1.13
C GLY A 74 -12.44 -0.12 -1.30
N ILE A 75 -13.02 1.09 -1.26
CA ILE A 75 -12.25 2.34 -1.26
C ILE A 75 -11.36 2.43 -0.01
N SER A 76 -11.91 2.10 1.15
CA SER A 76 -11.18 2.08 2.42
C SER A 76 -9.98 1.13 2.35
N HIS A 77 -10.19 -0.11 1.87
CA HIS A 77 -9.12 -1.09 1.67
C HIS A 77 -8.01 -0.52 0.80
N ALA A 78 -8.35 0.05 -0.37
CA ALA A 78 -7.36 0.60 -1.30
C ALA A 78 -6.50 1.69 -0.65
N LEU A 79 -7.11 2.61 0.12
CA LEU A 79 -6.39 3.66 0.84
C LEU A 79 -5.49 3.10 1.95
N GLN A 80 -5.97 2.10 2.69
CA GLN A 80 -5.19 1.41 3.72
C GLN A 80 -3.97 0.71 3.11
N GLY A 81 -4.15 0.01 1.98
CA GLY A 81 -3.09 -0.66 1.25
C GLY A 81 -2.05 0.32 0.71
N ALA A 82 -2.49 1.41 0.08
CA ALA A 82 -1.61 2.45 -0.44
C ALA A 82 -0.70 3.03 0.64
N ALA A 83 -1.26 3.39 1.80
CA ALA A 83 -0.48 3.90 2.92
C ALA A 83 0.46 2.85 3.53
N ALA A 84 -0.01 1.61 3.71
CA ALA A 84 0.81 0.53 4.25
C ALA A 84 2.05 0.26 3.38
N ASP A 85 1.88 0.23 2.05
CA ASP A 85 2.98 0.16 1.10
C ASP A 85 3.91 1.36 1.25
N TYR A 86 3.39 2.58 1.28
CA TYR A 86 4.21 3.80 1.35
C TYR A 86 5.11 3.84 2.58
N TYR A 87 4.56 3.55 3.76
CA TYR A 87 5.36 3.51 5.00
C TYR A 87 6.34 2.34 5.05
N ARG A 88 6.00 1.20 4.43
CA ARG A 88 6.92 0.06 4.31
C ARG A 88 8.09 0.41 3.39
N THR A 89 7.83 0.96 2.21
CA THR A 89 8.86 1.41 1.27
C THR A 89 9.73 2.51 1.88
N ALA A 90 9.12 3.48 2.57
CA ALA A 90 9.88 4.50 3.29
C ALA A 90 10.79 3.92 4.37
N TYR A 91 10.33 2.89 5.09
CA TYR A 91 11.17 2.19 6.04
C TYR A 91 12.35 1.48 5.37
N LEU A 92 12.15 0.79 4.25
CA LEU A 92 13.24 0.14 3.52
C LEU A 92 14.29 1.17 3.08
N TYR A 93 13.83 2.28 2.50
CA TYR A 93 14.69 3.40 2.09
C TYR A 93 15.50 3.97 3.26
N PHE A 94 14.83 4.48 4.31
CA PHE A 94 15.52 5.19 5.38
C PHE A 94 16.27 4.29 6.36
N ALA A 95 15.74 3.10 6.67
CA ALA A 95 16.31 2.23 7.71
C ALA A 95 17.35 1.24 7.17
N THR A 96 17.28 0.87 5.90
CA THR A 96 18.19 -0.13 5.31
C THR A 96 19.04 0.39 4.17
N ASN A 97 18.76 1.62 3.68
CA ASN A 97 19.38 2.17 2.47
C ASN A 97 19.20 1.25 1.25
N ARG A 98 18.19 0.37 1.31
CA ARG A 98 17.73 -0.45 0.19
C ARG A 98 16.58 0.30 -0.49
N SER A 99 16.45 0.10 -1.79
CA SER A 99 15.35 0.66 -2.58
C SER A 99 15.31 2.19 -2.79
N PRO A 100 16.41 2.86 -3.19
CA PRO A 100 16.34 4.25 -3.68
C PRO A 100 15.36 4.43 -4.85
N MET A 101 15.19 3.37 -5.65
CA MET A 101 14.35 3.34 -6.85
C MET A 101 12.84 3.26 -6.53
N GLU A 102 12.45 3.06 -5.27
CA GLU A 102 11.06 2.75 -4.90
C GLU A 102 10.28 3.91 -4.28
N LEU A 103 10.94 4.99 -3.83
CA LEU A 103 10.27 6.19 -3.32
C LEU A 103 10.12 7.25 -4.42
N ASP A 104 9.51 6.86 -5.54
CA ASP A 104 9.17 7.81 -6.59
C ASP A 104 8.29 8.95 -6.05
N SER A 105 8.47 10.14 -6.60
CA SER A 105 7.63 11.30 -6.28
C SER A 105 6.53 11.47 -7.34
N SER A 106 5.32 11.83 -6.89
CA SER A 106 4.22 12.08 -7.82
C SER A 106 4.54 13.17 -8.85
N SER A 107 5.40 14.14 -8.48
CA SER A 107 5.88 15.19 -9.38
C SER A 107 6.74 14.64 -10.52
N VAL A 108 7.69 13.74 -10.23
CA VAL A 108 8.54 13.11 -11.26
C VAL A 108 7.70 12.21 -12.16
N LEU A 109 6.82 11.40 -11.57
CA LEU A 109 5.89 10.55 -12.31
C LEU A 109 4.98 11.35 -13.25
N ARG A 110 4.51 12.52 -12.80
CA ARG A 110 3.70 13.43 -13.61
C ARG A 110 4.47 14.04 -14.77
N SER A 111 5.77 14.32 -14.61
CA SER A 111 6.63 14.76 -15.71
C SER A 111 6.74 13.65 -16.77
N ASN A 112 7.14 12.45 -16.34
CA ASN A 112 7.27 11.28 -17.21
C ASN A 112 5.95 10.99 -17.96
N PHE A 113 4.81 11.13 -17.29
CA PHE A 113 3.48 10.91 -17.90
C PHE A 113 3.16 11.92 -19.02
N ARG A 114 3.64 13.17 -18.89
CA ARG A 114 3.43 14.22 -19.90
C ARG A 114 4.30 14.03 -21.13
N GLU A 115 5.46 13.39 -20.97
CA GLU A 115 6.39 13.09 -22.07
C GLU A 115 5.85 11.98 -22.98
N LEU A 116 5.16 10.99 -22.43
CA LEU A 116 4.54 9.90 -23.19
C LEU A 116 3.36 10.38 -24.03
N ARG A 117 3.17 9.77 -25.22
CA ARG A 117 2.05 10.08 -26.13
C ARG A 117 1.12 8.88 -26.27
N TRP A 118 -0.19 9.08 -26.11
CA TRP A 118 -1.19 8.00 -26.20
C TRP A 118 -1.13 7.17 -27.50
N PRO A 119 -0.91 7.77 -28.69
CA PRO A 119 -0.85 6.99 -29.92
C PRO A 119 0.42 6.13 -30.06
N HIS A 120 1.49 6.44 -29.33
CA HIS A 120 2.79 5.77 -29.48
C HIS A 120 3.03 4.79 -28.33
N ASP A 121 2.67 5.15 -27.10
CA ASP A 121 2.97 4.40 -25.89
C ASP A 121 1.72 4.15 -25.01
N PRO A 122 0.60 3.63 -25.56
CA PRO A 122 -0.67 3.56 -24.83
C PRO A 122 -0.58 2.75 -23.54
N TRP A 123 0.12 1.60 -23.59
CA TRP A 123 0.26 0.70 -22.45
C TRP A 123 1.10 1.31 -21.33
N HIS A 124 2.32 1.77 -21.65
CA HIS A 124 3.21 2.43 -20.69
C HIS A 124 2.55 3.66 -20.08
N LYS A 125 1.85 4.45 -20.88
CA LYS A 125 1.15 5.65 -20.40
C LYS A 125 -0.02 5.29 -19.47
N PHE A 126 -0.77 4.23 -19.76
CA PHE A 126 -1.82 3.73 -18.88
C PHE A 126 -1.26 3.23 -17.54
N LEU A 127 -0.24 2.36 -17.55
CA LEU A 127 0.40 1.88 -16.33
C LEU A 127 0.98 3.03 -15.51
N LEU A 128 1.60 4.01 -16.17
CA LEU A 128 2.12 5.19 -15.50
C LEU A 128 1.01 6.07 -14.91
N ALA A 129 -0.16 6.16 -15.54
CA ALA A 129 -1.32 6.85 -14.98
C ALA A 129 -1.81 6.17 -13.69
N LEU A 130 -1.92 4.83 -13.70
CA LEU A 130 -2.31 4.06 -12.52
C LEU A 130 -1.32 4.28 -11.37
N TYR A 131 -0.02 4.15 -11.66
CA TYR A 131 1.03 4.36 -10.68
C TYR A 131 1.08 5.79 -10.16
N LEU A 132 0.95 6.79 -11.04
CA LEU A 132 0.88 8.20 -10.63
C LEU A 132 -0.31 8.44 -9.69
N ASN A 133 -1.48 7.88 -9.99
CA ASN A 133 -2.64 8.00 -9.12
C ASN A 133 -2.39 7.34 -7.76
N PHE A 134 -1.79 6.15 -7.75
CA PHE A 134 -1.42 5.43 -6.54
C PHE A 134 -0.43 6.22 -5.69
N THR A 135 0.70 6.68 -6.25
CA THR A 135 1.70 7.51 -5.54
C THR A 135 1.09 8.82 -5.05
N ARG A 136 0.14 9.41 -5.79
CA ARG A 136 -0.57 10.61 -5.34
C ARG A 136 -1.42 10.33 -4.10
N GLN A 137 -2.13 9.19 -4.05
CA GLN A 137 -2.90 8.80 -2.87
C GLN A 137 -1.98 8.64 -1.65
N GLN A 138 -0.82 7.99 -1.83
CA GLN A 138 0.21 7.85 -0.79
C GLN A 138 0.67 9.21 -0.25
N GLU A 139 1.03 10.13 -1.14
CA GLU A 139 1.51 11.47 -0.77
C GLU A 139 0.44 12.35 -0.12
N VAL A 140 -0.83 12.19 -0.50
CA VAL A 140 -1.96 12.93 0.11
C VAL A 140 -2.27 12.41 1.51
N LEU A 141 -2.20 11.09 1.72
CA LEU A 141 -2.42 10.47 3.03
C LEU A 141 -1.29 10.73 4.02
N SER A 142 -0.07 10.95 3.52
CA SER A 142 1.15 11.04 4.33
C SER A 142 2.03 12.26 3.98
N PRO A 143 1.54 13.49 4.16
CA PRO A 143 2.22 14.72 3.71
C PRO A 143 3.56 14.98 4.42
N ASN A 144 3.69 14.68 5.71
CA ASN A 144 4.95 14.88 6.44
C ASN A 144 5.99 13.84 6.03
N LEU A 145 5.58 12.60 5.75
CA LEU A 145 6.50 11.61 5.20
C LEU A 145 7.01 12.04 3.81
N LYS A 146 6.12 12.58 2.97
CA LYS A 146 6.52 13.18 1.68
C LYS A 146 7.56 14.29 1.89
N ASN A 147 7.29 15.25 2.77
CA ASN A 147 8.21 16.35 3.04
C ASN A 147 9.56 15.87 3.59
N LEU A 148 9.54 14.86 4.47
CA LEU A 148 10.74 14.20 4.97
C LEU A 148 11.55 13.55 3.84
N ARG A 149 10.89 12.80 2.96
CA ARG A 149 11.52 12.20 1.76
C ARG A 149 12.16 13.26 0.89
N ASP A 150 11.40 14.28 0.50
CA ASP A 150 11.87 15.30 -0.45
C ASP A 150 13.05 16.10 0.14
N THR A 151 12.98 16.42 1.43
CA THR A 151 14.08 17.10 2.15
C THR A 151 15.31 16.21 2.28
N ALA A 152 15.12 14.94 2.66
CA ALA A 152 16.22 13.99 2.79
C ALA A 152 16.89 13.68 1.44
N ALA A 153 16.13 13.59 0.35
CA ALA A 153 16.66 13.37 -0.99
C ALA A 153 17.61 14.51 -1.41
N GLY A 154 17.24 15.76 -1.10
CA GLY A 154 18.09 16.93 -1.37
C GLY A 154 19.35 16.99 -0.50
N LEU A 155 19.25 16.61 0.78
CA LEU A 155 20.35 16.71 1.74
C LEU A 155 21.34 15.56 1.67
N PHE A 156 20.85 14.33 1.53
CA PHE A 156 21.67 13.13 1.64
C PHE A 156 22.15 12.59 0.30
N ARG A 157 21.66 13.12 -0.83
CA ARG A 157 22.07 12.73 -2.20
C ARG A 157 22.11 11.20 -2.43
N GLY A 158 21.22 10.46 -1.77
CA GLY A 158 21.12 8.99 -1.86
C GLY A 158 21.86 8.20 -0.77
N GLU A 159 22.70 8.83 0.05
CA GLU A 159 23.42 8.16 1.14
C GLU A 159 22.87 8.55 2.51
N ILE A 160 21.95 7.75 3.05
CA ILE A 160 21.32 8.06 4.34
C ILE A 160 22.33 7.88 5.49
N PRO A 161 22.63 8.95 6.28
CA PRO A 161 23.59 8.90 7.38
C PRO A 161 23.23 7.87 8.45
N SER A 162 24.24 7.24 9.06
CA SER A 162 24.06 6.19 10.08
C SER A 162 23.25 6.66 11.29
N TRP A 163 23.45 7.91 11.72
CA TRP A 163 22.71 8.51 12.84
C TRP A 163 21.22 8.62 12.51
N PHE A 164 20.87 9.02 11.29
CA PHE A 164 19.48 9.17 10.86
C PHE A 164 18.83 7.80 10.68
N ARG A 165 19.54 6.87 10.04
CA ARG A 165 19.10 5.48 9.86
C ARG A 165 18.75 4.81 11.19
N THR A 166 19.61 4.97 12.19
CA THR A 166 19.42 4.39 13.53
C THR A 166 18.22 5.03 14.23
N ARG A 167 18.10 6.36 14.13
CA ARG A 167 16.97 7.09 14.72
C ARG A 167 15.64 6.71 14.05
N TYR A 168 15.59 6.69 12.73
CA TYR A 168 14.42 6.28 11.96
C TYR A 168 14.00 4.86 12.32
N ARG A 169 14.95 3.91 12.32
CA ARG A 169 14.67 2.51 12.65
C ARG A 169 14.10 2.34 14.05
N SER A 170 14.71 2.97 15.06
CA SER A 170 14.22 2.87 16.45
C SER A 170 12.81 3.43 16.64
N LEU A 171 12.47 4.50 15.90
CA LEU A 171 11.18 5.16 16.00
C LEU A 171 10.07 4.43 15.22
N VAL A 172 10.35 4.01 13.98
CA VAL A 172 9.33 3.51 13.03
C VAL A 172 9.16 1.99 13.07
N SER A 173 10.21 1.22 13.38
CA SER A 173 10.16 -0.25 13.36
C SER A 173 9.01 -0.85 14.20
N PRO A 174 8.69 -0.35 15.42
CA PRO A 174 7.59 -0.87 16.21
C PRO A 174 6.22 -0.77 15.51
N MET A 175 6.03 0.22 14.64
CA MET A 175 4.77 0.47 13.94
C MET A 175 4.52 -0.51 12.79
N LEU A 176 5.57 -1.09 12.19
CA LEU A 176 5.44 -2.04 11.08
C LEU A 176 4.62 -3.28 11.46
N ARG A 177 4.64 -3.68 12.73
CA ARG A 177 3.84 -4.82 13.21
C ARG A 177 2.34 -4.57 13.08
N TRP A 178 1.93 -3.33 13.32
CA TRP A 178 0.53 -2.91 13.22
C TRP A 178 0.11 -2.73 11.76
N TRP A 179 0.99 -2.20 10.92
CA TRP A 179 0.74 -2.17 9.47
C TRP A 179 0.51 -3.55 8.87
N ARG A 180 1.16 -4.61 9.38
CA ARG A 180 0.89 -5.99 8.95
C ARG A 180 -0.55 -6.46 9.20
N LEU A 181 -1.26 -5.88 10.17
CA LEU A 181 -2.67 -6.20 10.39
C LEU A 181 -3.57 -5.64 9.27
N LEU A 182 -3.11 -4.59 8.58
CA LEU A 182 -3.75 -3.97 7.41
C LEU A 182 -3.25 -4.59 6.10
N MET A 183 -2.64 -5.78 6.12
CA MET A 183 -2.17 -6.49 4.92
C MET A 183 -3.06 -7.70 4.59
N THR A 184 -2.91 -8.21 3.37
CA THR A 184 -3.73 -9.27 2.76
C THR A 184 -3.90 -10.50 3.65
N ASN A 185 -2.85 -10.97 4.34
CA ASN A 185 -2.91 -12.15 5.20
C ASN A 185 -3.98 -12.07 6.30
N THR A 186 -4.07 -10.92 6.98
CA THR A 186 -5.05 -10.72 8.06
C THR A 186 -6.46 -10.66 7.49
N ARG A 187 -6.63 -9.98 6.36
CA ARG A 187 -7.92 -9.89 5.66
C ARG A 187 -8.41 -11.25 5.17
N MET A 188 -7.52 -12.05 4.58
CA MET A 188 -7.86 -13.42 4.14
C MET A 188 -8.30 -14.30 5.31
N LEU A 189 -7.59 -14.27 6.44
CA LEU A 189 -7.98 -15.04 7.63
C LEU A 189 -9.38 -14.67 8.12
N VAL A 190 -9.68 -13.37 8.24
CA VAL A 190 -10.99 -12.90 8.67
C VAL A 190 -12.06 -13.23 7.64
N LEU A 191 -11.79 -13.03 6.35
CA LEU A 191 -12.69 -13.39 5.25
C LEU A 191 -13.05 -14.88 5.30
N PHE A 192 -12.06 -15.75 5.46
CA PHE A 192 -12.28 -17.19 5.51
C PHE A 192 -13.10 -17.60 6.73
N ALA A 193 -12.77 -17.06 7.91
CA ALA A 193 -13.55 -17.30 9.12
C ALA A 193 -15.02 -16.90 8.94
N LEU A 194 -15.29 -15.73 8.37
CA LEU A 194 -16.65 -15.24 8.12
C LEU A 194 -17.40 -16.06 7.07
N LEU A 195 -16.70 -16.53 6.05
CA LEU A 195 -17.29 -17.43 5.05
C LEU A 195 -17.65 -18.80 5.66
N PHE A 196 -16.83 -19.35 6.57
CA PHE A 196 -17.15 -20.58 7.29
C PHE A 196 -18.34 -20.43 8.24
N ILE A 197 -18.46 -19.28 8.90
CA ILE A 197 -19.60 -18.96 9.78
C ILE A 197 -20.88 -18.63 8.95
N GLY A 198 -20.74 -18.46 7.64
CA GLY A 198 -21.86 -18.13 6.74
C GLY A 198 -22.30 -16.67 6.85
N GLN A 199 -21.45 -15.78 7.36
CA GLN A 199 -21.76 -14.38 7.62
C GLN A 199 -20.75 -13.41 6.95
N PRO A 200 -20.47 -13.52 5.64
CA PRO A 200 -19.45 -12.70 4.96
C PRO A 200 -19.74 -11.20 4.91
N VAL A 201 -20.97 -10.73 5.15
CA VAL A 201 -21.30 -9.28 5.19
C VAL A 201 -20.50 -8.53 6.24
N TRP A 202 -20.15 -9.20 7.35
CA TRP A 202 -19.32 -8.61 8.40
C TRP A 202 -17.90 -8.31 7.94
N TYR A 203 -17.47 -8.84 6.79
CA TYR A 203 -16.17 -8.52 6.22
C TYR A 203 -16.09 -7.03 5.82
N PHE A 204 -17.16 -6.48 5.25
CA PHE A 204 -17.22 -5.06 4.92
C PHE A 204 -17.19 -4.17 6.17
N TRP A 205 -17.91 -4.57 7.22
CA TRP A 205 -17.88 -3.87 8.51
C TRP A 205 -16.52 -3.98 9.20
N PHE A 206 -15.86 -5.13 9.12
CA PHE A 206 -14.50 -5.32 9.61
C PHE A 206 -13.51 -4.38 8.89
N GLU A 207 -13.63 -4.23 7.57
CA GLU A 207 -12.79 -3.29 6.82
C GLU A 207 -13.04 -1.83 7.23
N LEU A 208 -14.32 -1.46 7.41
CA LEU A 208 -14.73 -0.08 7.66
C LEU A 208 -14.57 0.38 9.11
N ILE A 209 -14.63 -0.54 10.08
CA ILE A 209 -14.59 -0.19 11.50
C ILE A 209 -13.21 -0.51 12.11
N PRO A 210 -12.88 -1.76 12.50
CA PRO A 210 -11.65 -2.01 13.23
C PRO A 210 -10.39 -1.70 12.42
N LEU A 211 -10.36 -2.04 11.12
CA LEU A 211 -9.20 -1.71 10.28
C LEU A 211 -9.06 -0.21 10.06
N ASN A 212 -10.16 0.53 9.88
CA ASN A 212 -10.10 1.97 9.68
C ASN A 212 -9.72 2.73 10.96
N LEU A 213 -10.15 2.27 12.14
CA LEU A 213 -9.68 2.79 13.42
C LEU A 213 -8.17 2.60 13.58
N LEU A 214 -7.67 1.40 13.26
CA LEU A 214 -6.23 1.12 13.26
C LEU A 214 -5.49 1.98 12.24
N PHE A 215 -6.04 2.13 11.04
CA PHE A 215 -5.48 2.92 9.95
C PHE A 215 -5.30 4.39 10.35
N VAL A 216 -6.35 5.03 10.88
CA VAL A 216 -6.28 6.42 11.35
C VAL A 216 -5.24 6.56 12.46
N TYR A 217 -5.22 5.64 13.43
CA TYR A 217 -4.21 5.64 14.49
C TYR A 217 -2.79 5.58 13.91
N LEU A 218 -2.53 4.70 12.94
CA LEU A 218 -1.20 4.54 12.34
C LEU A 218 -0.78 5.73 11.51
N ILE A 219 -1.67 6.30 10.69
CA ILE A 219 -1.41 7.54 9.94
C ILE A 219 -1.00 8.65 10.91
N VAL A 220 -1.83 8.92 11.92
CA VAL A 220 -1.56 10.01 12.88
C VAL A 220 -0.24 9.79 13.60
N ARG A 221 0.07 8.57 14.03
CA ARG A 221 1.33 8.28 14.73
C ARG A 221 2.53 8.41 13.82
N GLN A 222 2.48 7.84 12.61
CA GLN A 222 3.59 7.89 11.67
C GLN A 222 3.83 9.30 11.12
N GLU A 223 2.78 10.07 10.85
CA GLU A 223 2.92 11.47 10.42
C GLU A 223 3.58 12.35 11.47
N ASN A 224 3.22 12.16 12.75
CA ASN A 224 3.91 12.84 13.85
C ASN A 224 5.39 12.41 13.95
N MET A 225 5.69 11.13 13.74
CA MET A 225 7.08 10.64 13.69
C MET A 225 7.86 11.26 12.52
N SER A 226 7.26 11.33 11.33
CA SER A 226 7.87 11.94 10.15
C SER A 226 8.12 13.43 10.36
N LYS A 227 7.20 14.16 11.00
CA LYS A 227 7.42 15.57 11.37
C LYS A 227 8.60 15.74 12.32
N LEU A 228 8.66 14.95 13.39
CA LEU A 228 9.79 14.97 14.34
C LEU A 228 11.14 14.68 13.65
N LEU A 229 11.14 13.74 12.72
CA LEU A 229 12.33 13.39 11.94
C LEU A 229 12.71 14.51 10.97
N LEU A 230 11.72 15.18 10.37
CA LEU A 230 11.94 16.33 9.48
C LEU A 230 12.59 17.49 10.24
N ASP A 231 12.02 17.86 11.39
CA ASP A 231 12.56 18.92 12.26
C ASP A 231 14.02 18.62 12.65
N LEU A 232 14.29 17.36 12.99
CA LEU A 232 15.64 16.92 13.38
C LEU A 232 16.65 17.01 12.23
N VAL A 233 16.22 16.76 11.00
CA VAL A 233 17.06 16.90 9.80
C VAL A 233 17.33 18.38 9.48
N THR A 234 16.32 19.24 9.62
CA THR A 234 16.46 20.68 9.37
C THR A 234 17.32 21.37 10.42
N THR A 235 17.13 21.10 11.71
CA THR A 235 17.93 21.74 12.77
C THR A 235 19.42 21.39 12.67
N ARG A 236 19.75 20.15 12.30
CA ARG A 236 21.15 19.74 12.11
C ARG A 236 21.80 20.40 10.89
N ARG A 237 21.02 20.71 9.85
CA ARG A 237 21.51 21.48 8.69
C ARG A 237 21.89 22.89 9.10
N ASP A 238 21.08 23.54 9.93
CA ASP A 238 21.34 24.93 10.36
C ASP A 238 22.51 25.05 11.34
N SER A 239 22.91 23.92 11.95
CA SER A 239 24.04 23.84 12.88
C SER A 239 25.36 23.41 12.25
N ALA A 240 25.38 23.08 10.95
CA ALA A 240 26.52 22.57 10.19
C ALA A 240 26.99 23.59 9.15
#